data_AF-B9J258-F1
#
_entry.id   AF-B9J258-F1
#
_cell.length_a   1.000
_cell.length_b   1.000
_cell.length_c   1.000
_cell.angle_alpha   90.00
_cell.angle_beta   90.00
_cell.angle_gamma   90.00
#
_symmetry.space_group_name_H-M   'P 1'
#
loop_
_entity.id
_entity.type
_entity.pdbx_description
1 polymer ?
#
loop_
_entity_poly.entity_id
_entity_poly.type
_entity_poly.pdbx_seq_one_letter_code
_entity_poly.pdbx_strand_id
1 'polypeptide(L)'
;MTKVKVRLRPIVHNINLPTVIKTAILPGESTERLFIATQLGEVFYIGNGVIKTFLNIRPRIIKLGTSEEGVSSSGYDERGLLGLTFHPQFYQNGLFYLHYSVAGTQGPSALSEQFKPNPCDPKTLNLKWLNRDTQYDHIDTIEEWILQSNGHPQKRRTLLHIKRPFFNHNGVNTLNFSPETGKLVFTNGDGGSGYDPFNLSQDDLEIAGKIIEIDVSKNTFINNPPVVTRFNELPLSIQETLTVIAKGVRNITGISFQRFYNQYIKYAGNVGQDIVESIFSFVQYKPIRVTELVQMHVMRLTPNQDGFINFGWRGWEGELPTSFIKHCSENPTFDERTMAYYNETIETSVKRIQPLISYFHKDPRPDKFGGTSLTGVQPYMGTAIPNLHGSVVFTDLARKEESRPPVKGVLAYTRAGTDGKHTDFHVIETNYDFGTQAAYYMSLGTNLDQTRLYLGVYGSMKVTDFNKGTIFEIIP
;
A
#
# COMPACT_ATOMS: atom_id res chain seq x y z
N MET A 1 -25.00 9.54 -16.20
CA MET A 1 -23.62 9.24 -16.62
C MET A 1 -23.58 7.86 -17.24
N THR A 2 -22.78 7.66 -18.28
CA THR A 2 -22.66 6.39 -19.00
C THR A 2 -21.90 5.39 -18.13
N LYS A 3 -22.54 4.26 -17.77
CA LYS A 3 -21.87 3.18 -17.04
C LYS A 3 -20.70 2.65 -17.87
N VAL A 4 -19.51 2.60 -17.28
CA VAL A 4 -18.32 2.05 -17.94
C VAL A 4 -18.37 0.54 -17.82
N LYS A 5 -18.31 -0.16 -18.95
CA LYS A 5 -18.24 -1.62 -19.02
C LYS A 5 -16.89 -2.02 -19.61
N VAL A 6 -16.28 -3.06 -19.04
CA VAL A 6 -15.01 -3.60 -19.50
C VAL A 6 -15.05 -5.13 -19.50
N ARG A 7 -14.18 -5.72 -20.31
CA ARG A 7 -13.89 -7.15 -20.32
C ARG A 7 -12.62 -7.44 -19.52
N LEU A 8 -12.65 -8.54 -18.75
CA LEU A 8 -11.44 -9.10 -18.15
C LEU A 8 -10.93 -10.24 -19.04
N ARG A 9 -9.77 -10.07 -19.65
CA ARG A 9 -9.13 -11.10 -20.47
C ARG A 9 -8.06 -11.83 -19.64
N PRO A 10 -8.23 -13.13 -19.31
CA PRO A 10 -7.20 -13.88 -18.60
C PRO A 10 -5.89 -13.89 -19.38
N ILE A 11 -4.77 -13.65 -18.68
CA ILE A 11 -3.42 -13.73 -19.22
C ILE A 11 -2.72 -14.98 -18.69
N VAL A 12 -2.82 -15.23 -17.37
CA VAL A 12 -2.26 -16.41 -16.71
C VAL A 12 -3.11 -16.78 -15.50
N HIS A 13 -3.22 -18.07 -15.23
CA HIS A 13 -3.94 -18.65 -14.09
C HIS A 13 -3.00 -19.56 -13.27
N ASN A 14 -3.50 -20.12 -12.17
CA ASN A 14 -2.78 -21.04 -11.28
C ASN A 14 -1.50 -20.44 -10.68
N ILE A 15 -1.52 -19.15 -10.35
CA ILE A 15 -0.42 -18.49 -9.61
C ILE A 15 -0.79 -18.31 -8.14
N ASN A 16 0.21 -18.21 -7.27
CA ASN A 16 -0.01 -17.79 -5.88
C ASN A 16 -0.46 -16.32 -5.82
N LEU A 17 -0.93 -15.87 -4.65
CA LEU A 17 -1.57 -14.56 -4.44
C LEU A 17 -0.74 -13.42 -5.07
N PRO A 18 -1.23 -12.76 -6.14
CA PRO A 18 -0.48 -11.72 -6.84
C PRO A 18 -0.58 -10.38 -6.09
N THR A 19 0.52 -9.93 -5.50
CA THR A 19 0.58 -8.68 -4.71
C THR A 19 1.03 -7.49 -5.54
N VAL A 20 1.92 -7.71 -6.53
CA VAL A 20 2.46 -6.62 -7.34
C VAL A 20 2.45 -7.01 -8.82
N ILE A 21 1.95 -6.10 -9.64
CA ILE A 21 1.96 -6.22 -11.11
C ILE A 21 2.67 -5.00 -11.68
N LYS A 22 3.76 -5.22 -12.41
CA LYS A 22 4.58 -4.17 -13.05
C LYS A 22 4.90 -4.58 -14.48
N THR A 23 5.39 -3.64 -15.27
CA THR A 23 6.05 -3.95 -16.52
C THR A 23 7.46 -3.38 -16.56
N ALA A 24 8.32 -4.01 -17.35
CA ALA A 24 9.66 -3.51 -17.64
C ALA A 24 10.19 -4.12 -18.94
N ILE A 25 11.21 -3.50 -19.51
CA ILE A 25 11.97 -4.04 -20.64
C ILE A 25 13.24 -4.70 -20.08
N LEU A 26 13.42 -5.99 -20.37
CA LEU A 26 14.62 -6.73 -19.94
C LEU A 26 15.88 -6.17 -20.62
N PRO A 27 17.04 -6.17 -19.95
CA PRO A 27 18.31 -5.79 -20.55
C PRO A 27 18.58 -6.54 -21.87
N GLY A 28 18.87 -5.79 -22.92
CA GLY A 28 19.13 -6.33 -24.25
C GLY A 28 17.88 -6.74 -25.06
N GLU A 29 16.66 -6.58 -24.51
CA GLU A 29 15.41 -6.78 -25.24
C GLU A 29 14.76 -5.44 -25.63
N SER A 30 13.90 -5.46 -26.64
CA SER A 30 13.09 -4.29 -27.05
C SER A 30 11.63 -4.37 -26.62
N THR A 31 11.22 -5.48 -26.02
CA THR A 31 9.82 -5.78 -25.73
C THR A 31 9.53 -5.58 -24.25
N GLU A 32 8.48 -4.81 -23.96
CA GLU A 32 7.94 -4.68 -22.62
C GLU A 32 7.34 -6.02 -22.14
N ARG A 33 7.74 -6.47 -20.95
CA ARG A 33 7.26 -7.71 -20.32
C ARG A 33 6.40 -7.38 -19.11
N LEU A 34 5.38 -8.20 -18.87
CA LEU A 34 4.55 -8.15 -17.66
C LEU A 34 5.21 -8.96 -16.56
N PHE A 35 5.46 -8.35 -15.41
CA PHE A 35 6.02 -8.98 -14.20
C PHE A 35 4.96 -9.10 -13.11
N ILE A 36 4.95 -10.25 -12.45
CA ILE A 36 3.98 -10.62 -11.42
C ILE A 36 4.74 -11.11 -10.20
N ALA A 37 4.66 -10.38 -9.09
CA ALA A 37 5.16 -10.82 -7.80
C ALA A 37 4.04 -11.46 -6.99
N THR A 38 4.30 -12.63 -6.40
CA THR A 38 3.39 -13.30 -5.49
C THR A 38 3.80 -13.04 -4.04
N GLN A 39 2.83 -13.04 -3.12
CA GLN A 39 3.07 -12.82 -1.70
C GLN A 39 4.10 -13.81 -1.11
N LEU A 40 4.14 -15.03 -1.64
CA LEU A 40 5.06 -16.07 -1.18
C LEU A 40 6.52 -15.85 -1.61
N GLY A 41 6.81 -14.89 -2.50
CA GLY A 41 8.17 -14.58 -2.92
C GLY A 41 8.58 -15.11 -4.28
N GLU A 42 7.62 -15.42 -5.16
CA GLU A 42 7.90 -15.75 -6.55
C GLU A 42 7.67 -14.52 -7.42
N VAL A 43 8.61 -14.24 -8.32
CA VAL A 43 8.45 -13.22 -9.35
C VAL A 43 8.49 -13.91 -10.69
N PHE A 44 7.42 -13.75 -11.46
CA PHE A 44 7.29 -14.25 -12.82
C PHE A 44 7.35 -13.11 -13.81
N TYR A 45 7.69 -13.41 -15.06
CA TYR A 45 7.43 -12.53 -16.18
C TYR A 45 6.78 -13.29 -17.34
N ILE A 46 6.00 -12.58 -18.15
CA ILE A 46 5.32 -13.13 -19.32
C ILE A 46 5.97 -12.58 -20.58
N GLY A 47 6.44 -13.49 -21.45
CA GLY A 47 7.03 -13.18 -22.74
C GLY A 47 6.69 -14.22 -23.79
N ASN A 48 6.30 -13.76 -24.98
CA ASN A 48 5.95 -14.62 -26.13
C ASN A 48 4.87 -15.67 -25.81
N GLY A 49 3.89 -15.29 -24.97
CA GLY A 49 2.80 -16.19 -24.55
C GLY A 49 3.18 -17.21 -23.47
N VAL A 50 4.41 -17.16 -22.94
CA VAL A 50 4.91 -18.09 -21.92
C VAL A 50 5.21 -17.35 -20.62
N ILE A 51 4.84 -17.94 -19.49
CA ILE A 51 5.25 -17.50 -18.15
C ILE A 51 6.59 -18.13 -17.78
N LYS A 52 7.52 -17.32 -17.27
CA LYS A 52 8.85 -17.75 -16.80
C LYS A 52 9.12 -17.19 -15.41
N THR A 53 9.82 -17.97 -14.59
CA THR A 53 10.30 -17.48 -13.29
C THR A 53 11.45 -16.49 -13.50
N PHE A 54 11.26 -15.26 -13.02
CA PHE A 54 12.32 -14.25 -12.94
C PHE A 54 13.19 -14.47 -11.71
N LEU A 55 12.55 -14.63 -10.56
CA LEU A 55 13.20 -14.74 -9.26
C LEU A 55 12.35 -15.57 -8.31
N ASN A 56 12.99 -16.39 -7.47
CA ASN A 56 12.33 -17.09 -6.38
C ASN A 56 13.09 -16.83 -5.07
N ILE A 57 12.48 -16.04 -4.19
CA ILE A 57 12.99 -15.73 -2.86
C ILE A 57 12.14 -16.36 -1.75
N ARG A 58 11.31 -17.37 -2.04
CA ARG A 58 10.50 -18.07 -1.02
C ARG A 58 11.28 -18.43 0.25
N PRO A 59 12.55 -18.93 0.19
CA PRO A 59 13.31 -19.22 1.41
C PRO A 59 13.66 -18.00 2.27
N ARG A 60 13.57 -16.79 1.71
CA ARG A 60 13.81 -15.51 2.40
C ARG A 60 12.53 -14.87 2.91
N ILE A 61 11.37 -15.37 2.50
CA ILE A 61 10.07 -14.88 2.94
C ILE A 61 9.69 -15.53 4.26
N ILE A 62 9.19 -14.70 5.18
CA ILE A 62 8.62 -15.16 6.44
C ILE A 62 7.53 -16.21 6.23
N LYS A 63 7.38 -17.15 7.16
CA LYS A 63 6.37 -18.19 7.04
C LYS A 63 4.98 -17.55 7.15
N LEU A 64 4.16 -17.70 6.11
CA LEU A 64 2.86 -17.05 6.00
C LEU A 64 1.71 -17.95 6.42
N GLY A 65 0.62 -17.34 6.88
CA GLY A 65 -0.64 -18.04 7.20
C GLY A 65 -0.50 -19.00 8.39
N THR A 66 0.39 -18.68 9.32
CA THR A 66 0.54 -19.36 10.61
C THR A 66 -0.58 -18.92 11.55
N SER A 67 -0.88 -19.75 12.56
CA SER A 67 -1.82 -19.41 13.64
C SER A 67 -1.08 -19.01 14.92
N GLU A 68 0.06 -18.34 14.75
CA GLU A 68 0.89 -17.86 15.86
C GLU A 68 0.18 -16.70 16.59
N GLU A 69 0.53 -16.49 17.86
CA GLU A 69 -0.01 -15.39 18.65
C GLU A 69 0.26 -14.05 17.95
N GLY A 70 -0.77 -13.19 17.88
CA GLY A 70 -0.70 -11.91 17.17
C GLY A 70 -0.95 -11.99 15.65
N VAL A 71 -1.06 -13.18 15.04
CA VAL A 71 -1.38 -13.37 13.60
C VAL A 71 -2.83 -13.84 13.43
N SER A 72 -3.45 -13.54 12.29
CA SER A 72 -4.82 -13.99 12.01
C SER A 72 -4.93 -15.52 11.95
N SER A 73 -5.84 -16.08 12.74
CA SER A 73 -6.21 -17.50 12.69
C SER A 73 -6.98 -17.89 11.43
N SER A 74 -7.43 -16.91 10.63
CA SER A 74 -8.20 -17.16 9.40
C SER A 74 -7.35 -17.65 8.22
N GLY A 75 -6.01 -17.62 8.33
CA GLY A 75 -5.06 -17.84 7.24
C GLY A 75 -4.76 -16.60 6.40
N TYR A 76 -5.31 -15.45 6.78
CA TYR A 76 -4.96 -14.14 6.24
C TYR A 76 -3.63 -13.65 6.82
N ASP A 77 -2.81 -13.01 6.00
CA ASP A 77 -1.51 -12.47 6.40
C ASP A 77 -1.17 -11.30 5.47
N GLU A 78 -0.66 -10.18 5.98
CA GLU A 78 -0.16 -9.07 5.16
C GLU A 78 1.37 -9.05 5.07
N ARG A 79 2.05 -10.03 5.65
CA ARG A 79 3.49 -10.21 5.47
C ARG A 79 3.77 -10.88 4.14
N GLY A 80 5.03 -10.86 3.71
CA GLY A 80 5.46 -11.57 2.50
C GLY A 80 6.24 -10.67 1.56
N LEU A 81 6.15 -10.91 0.25
CA LEU A 81 6.66 -10.02 -0.78
C LEU A 81 5.64 -8.94 -1.12
N LEU A 82 5.95 -7.70 -0.75
CA LEU A 82 5.01 -6.57 -0.71
C LEU A 82 5.31 -5.50 -1.76
N GLY A 83 6.56 -5.40 -2.20
CA GLY A 83 6.98 -4.41 -3.18
C GLY A 83 7.96 -4.97 -4.22
N LEU A 84 7.75 -4.56 -5.47
CA LEU A 84 8.66 -4.76 -6.59
C LEU A 84 8.63 -3.51 -7.46
N THR A 85 9.80 -2.95 -7.77
CA THR A 85 9.94 -1.94 -8.82
C THR A 85 11.25 -2.10 -9.56
N PHE A 86 11.26 -1.70 -10.82
CA PHE A 86 12.45 -1.65 -11.65
C PHE A 86 13.05 -0.25 -11.61
N HIS A 87 14.37 -0.16 -11.68
CA HIS A 87 15.04 1.13 -11.88
C HIS A 87 14.57 1.76 -13.21
N PRO A 88 14.45 3.09 -13.33
CA PRO A 88 14.03 3.73 -14.59
C PRO A 88 14.91 3.38 -15.80
N GLN A 89 16.16 3.03 -15.52
CA GLN A 89 17.15 2.54 -16.49
C GLN A 89 17.37 1.02 -16.41
N PHE A 90 16.40 0.23 -15.95
CA PHE A 90 16.53 -1.23 -15.80
C PHE A 90 17.00 -1.92 -17.09
N TYR A 91 16.52 -1.46 -18.26
CA TYR A 91 16.99 -1.92 -19.56
C TYR A 91 18.52 -1.79 -19.75
N GLN A 92 19.15 -0.80 -19.12
CA GLN A 92 20.59 -0.53 -19.23
C GLN A 92 21.38 -1.14 -18.06
N ASN A 93 20.87 -1.03 -16.83
CA ASN A 93 21.63 -1.33 -15.63
C ASN A 93 21.19 -2.61 -14.89
N GLY A 94 20.08 -3.22 -15.27
CA GLY A 94 19.54 -4.42 -14.65
C GLY A 94 19.10 -4.24 -13.19
N LEU A 95 19.02 -3.02 -12.65
CA LEU A 95 18.69 -2.77 -11.24
C LEU A 95 17.18 -2.84 -10.98
N PHE A 96 16.80 -3.54 -9.92
CA PHE A 96 15.43 -3.61 -9.42
C PHE A 96 15.42 -3.73 -7.89
N TYR A 97 14.27 -3.51 -7.28
CA TYR A 97 14.16 -3.35 -5.84
C TYR A 97 13.00 -4.17 -5.30
N LEU A 98 13.20 -4.76 -4.12
CA LEU A 98 12.22 -5.59 -3.43
C LEU A 98 11.95 -5.06 -2.03
N HIS A 99 10.71 -5.20 -1.57
CA HIS A 99 10.31 -5.00 -0.18
C HIS A 99 9.60 -6.27 0.31
N TYR A 100 10.12 -6.90 1.36
CA TYR A 100 9.53 -8.11 1.91
C TYR A 100 9.80 -8.34 3.39
N SER A 101 8.95 -9.17 4.01
CA SER A 101 9.08 -9.62 5.39
C SER A 101 10.04 -10.81 5.51
N VAL A 102 11.05 -10.69 6.36
CA VAL A 102 12.25 -11.55 6.38
C VAL A 102 12.01 -12.86 7.13
N ALA A 103 12.41 -13.99 6.53
CA ALA A 103 12.37 -15.30 7.16
C ALA A 103 13.16 -15.38 8.47
N GLY A 104 12.58 -16.02 9.48
CA GLY A 104 13.22 -16.25 10.78
C GLY A 104 13.22 -15.04 11.71
N THR A 105 12.46 -14.00 11.38
CA THR A 105 12.34 -12.77 12.19
C THR A 105 11.02 -12.66 12.94
N GLN A 106 10.20 -13.71 12.90
CA GLN A 106 8.94 -13.79 13.65
C GLN A 106 9.19 -13.55 15.15
N GLY A 107 8.42 -12.64 15.71
CA GLY A 107 8.39 -12.32 17.13
C GLY A 107 6.98 -12.38 17.70
N PRO A 108 6.81 -12.07 18.99
CA PRO A 108 5.56 -12.27 19.74
C PRO A 108 4.51 -11.16 19.51
N SER A 109 4.72 -10.26 18.54
CA SER A 109 3.96 -9.02 18.36
C SER A 109 4.23 -7.98 19.47
N ALA A 110 3.75 -6.76 19.27
CA ALA A 110 3.91 -5.65 20.24
C ALA A 110 2.84 -5.63 21.33
N LEU A 111 1.67 -6.23 21.08
CA LEU A 111 0.58 -6.42 22.04
C LEU A 111 0.02 -7.84 21.85
N SER A 112 -0.32 -8.51 22.97
CA SER A 112 -0.93 -9.85 22.96
C SER A 112 -2.41 -9.85 22.60
N GLU A 113 -3.09 -8.72 22.80
CA GLU A 113 -4.53 -8.58 22.58
C GLU A 113 -4.86 -7.53 21.52
N GLN A 114 -6.04 -7.69 20.90
CA GLN A 114 -6.56 -6.70 19.96
C GLN A 114 -6.79 -5.37 20.67
N PHE A 115 -6.17 -4.31 20.16
CA PHE A 115 -6.32 -2.98 20.72
C PHE A 115 -7.67 -2.36 20.33
N LYS A 116 -8.34 -1.78 21.33
CA LYS A 116 -9.51 -0.91 21.14
C LYS A 116 -9.37 0.32 22.04
N PRO A 117 -9.38 1.55 21.48
CA PRO A 117 -9.27 2.76 22.28
C PRO A 117 -10.50 2.93 23.19
N ASN A 118 -10.27 3.40 24.42
CA ASN A 118 -11.34 3.84 25.31
C ASN A 118 -11.31 5.38 25.40
N PRO A 119 -12.25 6.10 24.75
CA PRO A 119 -12.30 7.56 24.79
C PRO A 119 -12.50 8.14 26.19
N CYS A 120 -13.02 7.34 27.13
CA CYS A 120 -13.20 7.72 28.52
C CYS A 120 -11.96 7.48 29.39
N ASP A 121 -10.92 6.80 28.87
CA ASP A 121 -9.63 6.61 29.54
C ASP A 121 -8.47 7.09 28.64
N PRO A 122 -7.98 8.32 28.86
CA PRO A 122 -6.89 8.91 28.08
C PRO A 122 -5.61 8.08 28.06
N LYS A 123 -5.37 7.22 29.08
CA LYS A 123 -4.16 6.38 29.14
C LYS A 123 -4.19 5.28 28.08
N THR A 124 -5.37 4.84 27.66
CA THR A 124 -5.53 3.83 26.61
C THR A 124 -5.32 4.40 25.21
N LEU A 125 -5.50 5.72 25.04
CA LEU A 125 -5.45 6.32 23.72
C LEU A 125 -4.02 6.36 23.18
N ASN A 126 -3.01 6.64 24.01
CA ASN A 126 -1.64 6.94 23.61
C ASN A 126 -0.61 5.95 24.19
N LEU A 127 -0.70 4.67 23.80
CA LEU A 127 0.27 3.68 24.26
C LEU A 127 1.68 4.03 23.74
N LYS A 128 2.71 3.55 24.45
CA LYS A 128 4.10 3.70 24.03
C LYS A 128 4.72 2.33 23.80
N TRP A 129 5.31 2.16 22.61
CA TRP A 129 6.04 0.95 22.26
C TRP A 129 7.47 1.01 22.80
N LEU A 130 7.62 0.76 24.10
CA LEU A 130 8.90 0.89 24.81
C LEU A 130 9.78 -0.36 24.71
N ASN A 131 9.16 -1.53 24.62
CA ASN A 131 9.76 -2.86 24.56
C ASN A 131 10.03 -3.35 23.12
N ARG A 132 10.23 -2.42 22.19
CA ARG A 132 10.38 -2.68 20.73
C ARG A 132 11.56 -3.57 20.33
N ASP A 133 12.49 -3.83 21.24
CA ASP A 133 13.60 -4.76 20.99
C ASP A 133 13.21 -6.23 21.16
N THR A 134 12.18 -6.51 21.94
CA THR A 134 11.74 -7.88 22.24
C THR A 134 10.27 -8.14 21.90
N GLN A 135 9.48 -7.10 21.70
CA GLN A 135 8.04 -7.18 21.44
C GLN A 135 7.75 -6.53 20.09
N TYR A 136 7.96 -7.28 19.03
CA TYR A 136 7.71 -6.91 17.64
C TYR A 136 7.26 -8.17 16.89
N ASP A 137 6.58 -8.01 15.74
CA ASP A 137 6.07 -9.13 14.95
C ASP A 137 7.10 -9.66 13.97
N HIS A 138 7.73 -8.80 13.19
CA HIS A 138 8.73 -9.20 12.20
C HIS A 138 9.64 -8.05 11.78
N ILE A 139 10.62 -8.37 10.92
CA ILE A 139 11.46 -7.38 10.24
C ILE A 139 11.11 -7.38 8.75
N ASP A 140 10.83 -6.20 8.21
CA ASP A 140 10.79 -5.94 6.78
C ASP A 140 12.15 -5.47 6.28
N THR A 141 12.49 -5.83 5.04
CA THR A 141 13.71 -5.38 4.36
C THR A 141 13.37 -4.72 3.03
N ILE A 142 14.12 -3.66 2.70
CA ILE A 142 14.12 -3.04 1.37
C ILE A 142 15.50 -3.30 0.76
N GLU A 143 15.52 -3.94 -0.41
CA GLU A 143 16.76 -4.43 -1.02
C GLU A 143 16.92 -3.95 -2.46
N GLU A 144 18.16 -3.66 -2.84
CA GLU A 144 18.58 -3.44 -4.22
C GLU A 144 19.15 -4.72 -4.80
N TRP A 145 18.66 -5.10 -5.97
CA TRP A 145 19.03 -6.29 -6.71
C TRP A 145 19.48 -5.92 -8.13
N ILE A 146 20.24 -6.79 -8.76
CA ILE A 146 20.72 -6.64 -10.14
C ILE A 146 20.46 -7.92 -10.93
N LEU A 147 19.93 -7.77 -12.15
CA LEU A 147 19.93 -8.83 -13.15
C LEU A 147 21.28 -8.82 -13.87
N GLN A 148 22.08 -9.85 -13.66
CA GLN A 148 23.39 -9.99 -14.30
C GLN A 148 23.27 -10.41 -15.77
N SER A 149 24.37 -10.25 -16.52
CA SER A 149 24.46 -10.66 -17.93
C SER A 149 24.25 -12.17 -18.16
N ASN A 150 24.44 -13.00 -17.13
CA ASN A 150 24.13 -14.43 -17.14
C ASN A 150 22.62 -14.73 -17.00
N GLY A 151 21.78 -13.71 -16.85
CA GLY A 151 20.32 -13.85 -16.69
C GLY A 151 19.87 -14.18 -15.27
N HIS A 152 20.75 -14.20 -14.28
CA HIS A 152 20.41 -14.50 -12.90
C HIS A 152 20.34 -13.24 -12.03
N PRO A 153 19.22 -12.99 -11.34
CA PRO A 153 19.13 -11.89 -10.38
C PRO A 153 19.93 -12.18 -9.10
N GLN A 154 20.67 -11.17 -8.63
CA GLN A 154 21.46 -11.24 -7.40
C GLN A 154 21.20 -10.00 -6.52
N LYS A 155 21.12 -10.21 -5.21
CA LYS A 155 21.07 -9.11 -4.23
C LYS A 155 22.38 -8.32 -4.27
N ARG A 156 22.29 -7.00 -4.40
CA ARG A 156 23.43 -6.07 -4.37
C ARG A 156 23.68 -5.50 -2.98
N ARG A 157 22.64 -4.97 -2.32
CA ARG A 157 22.70 -4.42 -0.95
C ARG A 157 21.32 -4.34 -0.30
N THR A 158 21.28 -4.23 1.01
CA THR A 158 20.09 -3.79 1.75
C THR A 158 20.10 -2.27 1.87
N LEU A 159 18.94 -1.64 1.65
CA LEU A 159 18.72 -0.21 1.85
C LEU A 159 18.20 0.09 3.26
N LEU A 160 17.24 -0.69 3.76
CA LEU A 160 16.64 -0.52 5.10
C LEU A 160 16.21 -1.88 5.69
N HIS A 161 16.28 -1.99 7.02
CA HIS A 161 15.63 -3.03 7.81
C HIS A 161 14.71 -2.37 8.84
N ILE A 162 13.44 -2.75 8.87
CA ILE A 162 12.40 -2.08 9.67
C ILE A 162 11.72 -3.11 10.56
N LYS A 163 11.79 -2.94 11.88
CA LYS A 163 10.99 -3.71 12.84
C LYS A 163 9.52 -3.29 12.76
N ARG A 164 8.62 -4.27 12.66
CA ARG A 164 7.16 -4.07 12.64
C ARG A 164 6.53 -4.47 13.97
N PRO A 165 5.66 -3.64 14.56
CA PRO A 165 5.01 -4.01 15.80
C PRO A 165 3.95 -5.11 15.62
N PHE A 166 3.27 -5.15 14.47
CA PHE A 166 2.22 -6.14 14.17
C PHE A 166 2.39 -6.73 12.76
N PHE A 167 1.68 -7.83 12.48
CA PHE A 167 1.76 -8.54 11.19
C PHE A 167 1.07 -7.81 10.03
N ASN A 168 0.26 -6.78 10.31
CA ASN A 168 -0.56 -6.09 9.33
C ASN A 168 -0.19 -4.60 9.18
N HIS A 169 -0.84 -3.95 8.21
CA HIS A 169 -0.57 -2.61 7.71
C HIS A 169 0.86 -2.41 7.20
N ASN A 170 1.38 -3.41 6.50
CA ASN A 170 2.71 -3.34 5.87
C ASN A 170 2.66 -2.68 4.48
N GLY A 171 1.46 -2.50 3.93
CA GLY A 171 1.20 -1.99 2.60
C GLY A 171 1.37 -3.02 1.49
N VAL A 172 0.89 -2.69 0.30
CA VAL A 172 1.05 -3.48 -0.94
C VAL A 172 1.52 -2.59 -2.07
N ASN A 173 2.24 -3.14 -3.05
CA ASN A 173 2.83 -2.36 -4.16
C ASN A 173 3.70 -1.20 -3.62
N THR A 174 4.50 -1.51 -2.59
CA THR A 174 5.10 -0.50 -1.71
C THR A 174 6.27 0.27 -2.31
N LEU A 175 6.75 -0.14 -3.49
CA LEU A 175 7.92 0.43 -4.15
C LEU A 175 7.55 0.95 -5.55
N ASN A 176 7.93 2.20 -5.82
CA ASN A 176 7.82 2.84 -7.13
C ASN A 176 9.01 3.79 -7.33
N PHE A 177 9.38 4.10 -8.56
CA PHE A 177 10.26 5.24 -8.81
C PHE A 177 9.45 6.50 -9.06
N SER A 178 9.85 7.60 -8.44
CA SER A 178 9.28 8.91 -8.75
C SER A 178 9.77 9.35 -10.13
N PRO A 179 8.88 9.58 -11.11
CA PRO A 179 9.27 10.13 -12.41
C PRO A 179 9.65 11.62 -12.31
N GLU A 180 9.39 12.27 -11.18
CA GLU A 180 9.76 13.67 -10.94
C GLU A 180 11.17 13.81 -10.39
N THR A 181 11.55 12.96 -9.43
CA THR A 181 12.83 13.07 -8.72
C THR A 181 13.83 12.00 -9.13
N GLY A 182 13.40 10.95 -9.83
CA GLY A 182 14.24 9.79 -10.18
C GLY A 182 14.61 8.92 -8.98
N LYS A 183 14.06 9.18 -7.78
CA LYS A 183 14.36 8.43 -6.56
C LYS A 183 13.40 7.26 -6.37
N LEU A 184 13.87 6.26 -5.62
CA LEU A 184 13.03 5.16 -5.15
C LEU A 184 12.06 5.71 -4.10
N VAL A 185 10.78 5.39 -4.22
CA VAL A 185 9.73 5.74 -3.25
C VAL A 185 9.30 4.48 -2.54
N PHE A 186 9.39 4.51 -1.21
CA PHE A 186 8.90 3.50 -0.30
C PHE A 186 7.65 4.02 0.42
N THR A 187 6.52 3.33 0.25
CA THR A 187 5.28 3.63 0.97
C THR A 187 5.05 2.57 2.03
N ASN A 188 4.68 2.99 3.23
CA ASN A 188 4.43 2.08 4.33
C ASN A 188 3.24 2.54 5.20
N GLY A 189 2.48 1.57 5.71
CA GLY A 189 1.46 1.78 6.74
C GLY A 189 2.01 1.98 8.15
N ASP A 190 1.11 2.22 9.09
CA ASP A 190 1.36 2.58 10.50
C ASP A 190 2.02 1.48 11.33
N GLY A 191 2.19 0.28 10.77
CA GLY A 191 2.80 -0.87 11.45
C GLY A 191 1.79 -1.82 12.09
N GLY A 192 0.50 -1.53 11.97
CA GLY A 192 -0.58 -2.49 12.21
C GLY A 192 -1.36 -2.25 13.49
N SER A 193 -2.19 -3.26 13.81
CA SER A 193 -3.29 -3.17 14.77
C SER A 193 -4.34 -2.12 14.39
N GLY A 194 -5.52 -2.23 15.01
CA GLY A 194 -6.55 -1.21 14.83
C GLY A 194 -6.13 0.10 15.48
N TYR A 195 -6.53 1.22 14.89
CA TYR A 195 -6.46 2.55 15.52
C TYR A 195 -5.05 3.11 15.86
N ASP A 196 -3.96 2.54 15.30
CA ASP A 196 -2.57 2.99 15.54
C ASP A 196 -2.25 3.21 17.04
N PRO A 197 -2.16 2.13 17.84
CA PRO A 197 -2.09 2.22 19.30
C PRO A 197 -0.91 3.06 19.82
N PHE A 198 0.17 3.14 19.05
CA PHE A 198 1.40 3.82 19.42
C PHE A 198 1.57 5.19 18.76
N ASN A 199 0.61 5.63 17.95
CA ASN A 199 0.66 6.88 17.19
C ASN A 199 1.85 6.97 16.22
N LEU A 200 2.24 5.85 15.60
CA LEU A 200 3.42 5.79 14.75
C LEU A 200 3.22 6.60 13.48
N SER A 201 1.99 6.65 12.96
CA SER A 201 1.68 7.34 11.71
C SER A 201 1.89 8.86 11.80
N GLN A 202 1.56 9.49 12.93
CA GLN A 202 1.73 10.92 13.16
C GLN A 202 3.06 11.31 13.81
N ASP A 203 3.78 10.40 14.47
CA ASP A 203 5.10 10.68 15.03
C ASP A 203 6.13 10.89 13.89
N ASP A 204 6.77 12.06 13.88
CA ASP A 204 7.69 12.47 12.82
C ASP A 204 9.01 11.66 12.81
N LEU A 205 9.38 11.02 13.92
CA LEU A 205 10.58 10.19 13.99
C LEU A 205 10.36 8.73 13.62
N GLU A 206 9.12 8.24 13.68
CA GLU A 206 8.81 6.84 13.36
C GLU A 206 8.80 6.64 11.85
N ILE A 207 9.41 5.53 11.39
CA ILE A 207 9.46 5.18 9.95
C ILE A 207 8.09 4.70 9.45
N ALA A 208 7.29 4.12 10.34
CA ALA A 208 5.96 3.64 10.02
C ALA A 208 4.98 4.81 9.72
N GLY A 209 4.02 4.55 8.84
CA GLY A 209 2.99 5.48 8.41
C GLY A 209 3.51 6.65 7.56
N LYS A 210 4.61 6.42 6.82
CA LYS A 210 5.30 7.42 5.99
C LYS A 210 5.36 7.01 4.52
N ILE A 211 5.45 8.01 3.65
CA ILE A 211 5.96 7.84 2.28
C ILE A 211 7.34 8.49 2.22
N ILE A 212 8.34 7.72 1.79
CA ILE A 212 9.76 8.06 1.90
C ILE A 212 10.41 7.94 0.52
N GLU A 213 11.11 8.98 0.09
CA GLU A 213 12.07 8.91 -1.02
C GLU A 213 13.44 8.44 -0.50
N ILE A 214 14.03 7.50 -1.23
CA ILE A 214 15.36 6.93 -1.00
C ILE A 214 16.22 7.26 -2.22
N ASP A 215 17.27 8.06 -2.00
CA ASP A 215 18.28 8.36 -3.02
C ASP A 215 19.26 7.19 -3.17
N VAL A 216 18.92 6.26 -4.07
CA VAL A 216 19.71 5.06 -4.35
C VAL A 216 21.02 5.36 -5.11
N SER A 217 21.20 6.58 -5.64
CA SER A 217 22.45 6.98 -6.28
C SER A 217 23.58 7.24 -5.27
N LYS A 218 23.21 7.56 -4.03
CA LYS A 218 24.18 7.75 -2.94
C LYS A 218 24.73 6.41 -2.45
N ASN A 219 26.06 6.33 -2.36
CA ASN A 219 26.74 5.20 -1.76
C ASN A 219 26.96 5.47 -0.27
N THR A 220 26.40 4.62 0.58
CA THR A 220 26.50 4.74 2.04
C THR A 220 27.69 3.96 2.61
N PHE A 221 28.39 3.16 1.79
CA PHE A 221 29.37 2.14 2.20
C PHE A 221 28.83 1.10 3.20
N ILE A 222 27.52 1.11 3.49
CA ILE A 222 26.83 0.20 4.41
C ILE A 222 25.92 -0.69 3.57
N ASN A 223 26.31 -1.95 3.40
CA ASN A 223 25.53 -2.93 2.63
C ASN A 223 24.45 -3.64 3.46
N ASN A 224 24.58 -3.61 4.79
CA ASN A 224 23.62 -4.17 5.73
C ASN A 224 23.38 -3.17 6.87
N PRO A 225 22.34 -2.33 6.79
CA PRO A 225 22.04 -1.32 7.81
C PRO A 225 21.57 -1.97 9.12
N PRO A 226 21.56 -1.24 10.25
CA PRO A 226 20.93 -1.73 11.46
C PRO A 226 19.42 -1.92 11.26
N VAL A 227 18.83 -2.80 12.08
CA VAL A 227 17.38 -2.97 12.16
C VAL A 227 16.82 -1.86 13.04
N VAL A 228 15.94 -1.04 12.50
CA VAL A 228 15.44 0.17 13.16
C VAL A 228 13.92 0.24 13.17
N THR A 229 13.40 1.12 14.01
CA THR A 229 12.01 1.58 14.05
C THR A 229 11.91 3.08 13.77
N ARG A 230 12.96 3.83 14.13
CA ARG A 230 13.02 5.29 14.04
C ARG A 230 14.16 5.77 13.18
N PHE A 231 13.99 6.97 12.63
CA PHE A 231 15.01 7.61 11.81
C PHE A 231 16.31 7.93 12.56
N ASN A 232 16.23 8.28 13.85
CA ASN A 232 17.41 8.63 14.65
C ASN A 232 18.27 7.41 15.04
N GLU A 233 17.78 6.19 14.80
CA GLU A 233 18.52 4.94 15.00
C GLU A 233 19.40 4.60 13.77
N LEU A 234 19.16 5.27 12.63
CA LEU A 234 19.93 5.07 11.41
C LEU A 234 21.28 5.81 11.49
N PRO A 235 22.36 5.25 10.92
CA PRO A 235 23.59 5.98 10.66
C PRO A 235 23.34 7.22 9.80
N LEU A 236 24.10 8.30 10.04
CA LEU A 236 23.95 9.57 9.31
C LEU A 236 24.01 9.40 7.79
N SER A 237 24.93 8.57 7.29
CA SER A 237 25.07 8.31 5.84
C SER A 237 23.81 7.72 5.21
N ILE A 238 23.01 6.95 5.97
CA ILE A 238 21.71 6.45 5.52
C ILE A 238 20.64 7.52 5.69
N GLN A 239 20.62 8.25 6.81
CA GLN A 239 19.67 9.37 7.00
C GLN A 239 19.74 10.38 5.83
N GLU A 240 20.94 10.68 5.32
CA GLU A 240 21.17 11.58 4.19
C GLU A 240 20.60 11.10 2.85
N THR A 241 20.25 9.81 2.74
CA THR A 241 19.57 9.24 1.57
C THR A 241 18.06 9.40 1.62
N LEU A 242 17.50 9.67 2.81
CA LEU A 242 16.07 9.57 3.05
C LEU A 242 15.41 10.95 3.11
N THR A 243 14.25 11.06 2.48
CA THR A 243 13.41 12.26 2.55
C THR A 243 11.95 11.83 2.70
N VAL A 244 11.26 12.34 3.72
CA VAL A 244 9.84 12.05 3.95
C VAL A 244 9.01 12.99 3.09
N ILE A 245 8.09 12.44 2.28
CA ILE A 245 7.22 13.24 1.41
C ILE A 245 5.79 13.34 1.95
N ALA A 246 5.36 12.35 2.74
CA ALA A 246 4.06 12.36 3.40
C ALA A 246 4.07 11.54 4.70
N LYS A 247 3.16 11.88 5.63
CA LYS A 247 2.87 11.10 6.84
C LYS A 247 1.37 10.86 7.05
N GLY A 248 1.02 10.15 8.13
CA GLY A 248 -0.37 9.88 8.50
C GLY A 248 -0.97 8.78 7.64
N VAL A 249 -0.18 7.80 7.23
CA VAL A 249 -0.64 6.64 6.46
C VAL A 249 -1.10 5.54 7.42
N ARG A 250 -2.23 4.88 7.13
CA ARG A 250 -2.71 3.69 7.85
C ARG A 250 -2.20 2.41 7.20
N ASN A 251 -2.75 2.07 6.04
CA ASN A 251 -2.41 0.90 5.27
C ASN A 251 -2.57 1.26 3.79
N ILE A 252 -1.48 1.19 3.03
CA ILE A 252 -1.34 1.88 1.74
C ILE A 252 -1.19 0.91 0.57
N THR A 253 -1.86 1.23 -0.54
CA THR A 253 -1.83 0.43 -1.79
C THR A 253 -0.70 0.84 -2.75
N GLY A 254 0.35 1.43 -2.21
CA GLY A 254 1.41 2.08 -2.98
C GLY A 254 1.06 3.51 -3.38
N ILE A 255 1.93 4.08 -4.22
CA ILE A 255 1.79 5.42 -4.80
C ILE A 255 1.90 5.31 -6.32
N SER A 256 1.02 6.00 -7.05
CA SER A 256 1.06 6.08 -8.50
C SER A 256 1.17 7.53 -8.97
N PHE A 257 1.75 7.71 -10.16
CA PHE A 257 2.07 9.03 -10.72
C PHE A 257 1.36 9.18 -12.06
N GLN A 258 0.53 10.19 -12.21
CA GLN A 258 -0.11 10.53 -13.48
C GLN A 258 0.53 11.78 -14.05
N ARG A 259 1.03 11.68 -15.29
CA ARG A 259 1.53 12.84 -16.02
C ARG A 259 0.37 13.80 -16.30
N PHE A 260 0.49 15.06 -15.88
CA PHE A 260 -0.46 16.11 -16.18
C PHE A 260 0.28 17.38 -16.61
N TYR A 261 0.21 17.70 -17.91
CA TYR A 261 1.05 18.72 -18.55
C TYR A 261 2.54 18.54 -18.19
N ASN A 262 3.11 19.50 -17.46
CA ASN A 262 4.51 19.52 -17.07
C ASN A 262 4.77 18.97 -15.66
N GLN A 263 3.75 18.48 -14.96
CA GLN A 263 3.83 17.98 -13.58
C GLN A 263 3.31 16.54 -13.46
N TYR A 264 3.36 15.97 -12.25
CA TYR A 264 2.69 14.71 -11.94
C TYR A 264 1.75 14.85 -10.75
N ILE A 265 0.54 14.30 -10.91
CA ILE A 265 -0.40 14.07 -9.81
C ILE A 265 -0.02 12.74 -9.17
N LYS A 266 0.18 12.76 -7.84
CA LYS A 266 0.41 11.54 -7.05
C LYS A 266 -0.93 11.06 -6.54
N TYR A 267 -1.18 9.76 -6.60
CA TYR A 267 -2.32 9.12 -5.96
C TYR A 267 -1.85 8.09 -4.96
N ALA A 268 -2.42 8.14 -3.76
CA ALA A 268 -2.13 7.20 -2.68
C ALA A 268 -3.43 6.69 -2.08
N GLY A 269 -3.64 5.38 -2.12
CA GLY A 269 -4.74 4.73 -1.44
C GLY A 269 -4.45 4.56 0.05
N ASN A 270 -5.43 4.79 0.91
CA ASN A 270 -5.33 4.54 2.35
C ASN A 270 -6.56 3.75 2.81
N VAL A 271 -6.33 2.50 3.20
CA VAL A 271 -7.38 1.57 3.64
C VAL A 271 -7.88 2.00 5.01
N GLY A 272 -9.19 2.06 5.23
CA GLY A 272 -9.83 2.47 6.48
C GLY A 272 -9.87 1.40 7.56
N GLN A 273 -10.39 1.77 8.73
CA GLN A 273 -10.61 0.87 9.85
C GLN A 273 -12.06 0.36 9.88
N ASP A 274 -13.03 1.23 10.16
CA ASP A 274 -14.42 0.82 10.42
C ASP A 274 -15.45 1.49 9.49
N ILE A 275 -15.09 2.60 8.84
CA ILE A 275 -16.08 3.50 8.22
C ILE A 275 -15.74 3.91 6.80
N VAL A 276 -14.47 4.12 6.45
CA VAL A 276 -14.10 4.87 5.24
C VAL A 276 -12.80 4.35 4.61
N GLU A 277 -12.87 3.99 3.34
CA GLU A 277 -11.71 3.87 2.48
C GLU A 277 -11.44 5.20 1.78
N SER A 278 -10.18 5.56 1.50
CA SER A 278 -9.85 6.84 0.88
C SER A 278 -8.73 6.78 -0.15
N ILE A 279 -8.79 7.66 -1.14
CA ILE A 279 -7.69 7.93 -2.07
C ILE A 279 -7.31 9.39 -1.92
N PHE A 280 -6.05 9.65 -1.65
CA PHE A 280 -5.48 10.99 -1.59
C PHE A 280 -4.81 11.34 -2.91
N SER A 281 -4.86 12.63 -3.28
CA SER A 281 -4.12 13.15 -4.42
C SER A 281 -3.42 14.46 -4.08
N PHE A 282 -2.20 14.63 -4.57
CA PHE A 282 -1.46 15.88 -4.42
C PHE A 282 -0.48 16.08 -5.58
N VAL A 283 -0.18 17.35 -5.88
CA VAL A 283 0.77 17.74 -6.93
C VAL A 283 1.97 18.43 -6.29
N GLN A 284 1.71 19.52 -5.58
CA GLN A 284 2.70 20.28 -4.84
C GLN A 284 2.86 19.70 -3.44
N TYR A 285 4.11 19.56 -3.00
CA TYR A 285 4.47 19.10 -1.67
C TYR A 285 5.86 19.62 -1.31
N LYS A 286 6.09 19.85 -0.01
CA LYS A 286 7.37 20.23 0.55
C LYS A 286 7.90 19.06 1.39
N PRO A 287 8.80 18.22 0.84
CA PRO A 287 9.31 17.07 1.56
C PRO A 287 10.34 17.51 2.61
N ILE A 288 10.49 16.72 3.69
CA ILE A 288 11.41 17.02 4.80
C ILE A 288 12.53 15.98 4.81
N ARG A 289 13.78 16.44 4.86
CA ARG A 289 14.93 15.52 4.93
C ARG A 289 14.95 14.81 6.28
N VAL A 290 15.32 13.54 6.30
CA VAL A 290 15.39 12.80 7.55
C VAL A 290 16.42 13.39 8.52
N THR A 291 17.54 13.89 8.01
CA THR A 291 18.54 14.60 8.84
C THR A 291 17.96 15.83 9.54
N GLU A 292 17.05 16.55 8.88
CA GLU A 292 16.34 17.69 9.48
C GLU A 292 15.37 17.23 10.58
N LEU A 293 14.59 16.17 10.33
CA LEU A 293 13.69 15.60 11.35
C LEU A 293 14.45 15.16 12.61
N VAL A 294 15.57 14.46 12.43
CA VAL A 294 16.42 14.00 13.53
C VAL A 294 17.04 15.19 14.27
N GLN A 295 17.55 16.19 13.55
CA GLN A 295 18.11 17.41 14.15
C GLN A 295 17.05 18.16 14.97
N MET A 296 15.85 18.37 14.42
CA MET A 296 14.75 19.05 15.11
C MET A 296 14.32 18.31 16.37
N HIS A 297 14.28 16.98 16.33
CA HIS A 297 14.02 16.16 17.52
C HIS A 297 15.08 16.35 18.60
N VAL A 298 16.37 16.31 18.25
CA VAL A 298 17.47 16.53 19.21
C VAL A 298 17.39 17.93 19.83
N MET A 299 17.03 18.93 19.04
CA MET A 299 16.83 20.31 19.50
C MET A 299 15.49 20.53 20.24
N ARG A 300 14.62 19.53 20.30
CA ARG A 300 13.25 19.61 20.85
C ARG A 300 12.41 20.70 20.19
N LEU A 301 12.55 20.85 18.88
CA LEU A 301 11.81 21.77 18.04
C LEU A 301 10.84 21.02 17.12
N THR A 302 9.80 21.71 16.65
CA THR A 302 8.86 21.16 15.65
C THR A 302 9.28 21.60 14.25
N PRO A 303 9.38 20.69 13.27
CA PRO A 303 9.70 21.07 11.89
C PRO A 303 8.60 21.96 11.31
N ASN A 304 8.97 22.83 10.36
CA ASN A 304 7.97 23.58 9.60
C ASN A 304 7.22 22.59 8.69
N GLN A 305 5.91 22.43 8.94
CA GLN A 305 5.04 21.51 8.20
C GLN A 305 4.24 22.19 7.08
N ASP A 306 4.48 23.47 6.78
CA ASP A 306 3.83 24.20 5.69
C ASP A 306 4.13 23.52 4.34
N GLY A 307 3.07 23.04 3.68
CA GLY A 307 3.17 22.31 2.41
C GLY A 307 3.64 20.86 2.53
N PHE A 308 3.92 20.35 3.73
CA PHE A 308 4.18 18.94 3.97
C PHE A 308 2.86 18.14 3.94
N ILE A 309 2.88 16.97 3.32
CA ILE A 309 1.65 16.17 3.17
C ILE A 309 1.38 15.35 4.42
N ASN A 310 0.19 15.51 5.00
CA ASN A 310 -0.31 14.67 6.07
C ASN A 310 -1.70 14.14 5.68
N PHE A 311 -1.90 12.83 5.68
CA PHE A 311 -3.21 12.23 5.42
C PHE A 311 -4.11 12.21 6.66
N GLY A 312 -3.56 12.49 7.84
CA GLY A 312 -4.32 12.68 9.09
C GLY A 312 -4.72 11.40 9.81
N TRP A 313 -4.21 10.22 9.39
CA TRP A 313 -4.52 8.95 10.07
C TRP A 313 -4.25 9.00 11.57
N ARG A 314 -5.02 8.19 12.29
CA ARG A 314 -5.33 8.16 13.72
C ARG A 314 -6.39 9.16 14.15
N GLY A 315 -6.24 10.44 13.86
CA GLY A 315 -7.30 11.43 14.09
C GLY A 315 -8.47 11.28 13.10
N TRP A 316 -8.13 10.98 11.85
CA TRP A 316 -9.07 10.90 10.73
C TRP A 316 -8.96 9.58 9.98
N GLU A 317 -10.11 9.02 9.63
CA GLU A 317 -10.30 7.93 8.70
C GLU A 317 -10.92 8.50 7.41
N GLY A 318 -10.06 8.99 6.52
CA GLY A 318 -10.48 9.70 5.32
C GLY A 318 -11.11 11.06 5.65
N GLU A 319 -12.36 11.26 5.22
CA GLU A 319 -13.14 12.47 5.51
C GLU A 319 -13.75 12.50 6.91
N LEU A 320 -13.82 11.37 7.61
CA LEU A 320 -14.49 11.26 8.90
C LEU A 320 -13.50 11.10 10.04
N PRO A 321 -13.78 11.60 11.25
CA PRO A 321 -12.96 11.29 12.40
C PRO A 321 -12.92 9.79 12.67
N THR A 322 -11.78 9.29 13.15
CA THR A 322 -11.65 7.89 13.53
C THR A 322 -12.67 7.55 14.61
N SER A 323 -13.49 6.54 14.34
CA SER A 323 -14.56 6.12 15.24
C SER A 323 -14.62 4.61 15.31
N PHE A 324 -15.13 4.07 16.42
CA PHE A 324 -15.55 2.68 16.48
C PHE A 324 -17.06 2.56 16.55
N ILE A 325 -17.55 1.43 16.06
CA ILE A 325 -18.98 1.14 15.96
C ILE A 325 -19.40 0.21 17.10
N LYS A 326 -20.56 0.49 17.70
CA LYS A 326 -21.30 -0.42 18.60
C LYS A 326 -22.75 -0.47 18.16
N HIS A 327 -23.39 -1.65 18.24
CA HIS A 327 -24.82 -1.74 17.97
C HIS A 327 -25.62 -1.12 19.12
N CYS A 328 -26.68 -0.37 18.78
CA CYS A 328 -27.59 0.18 19.77
C CYS A 328 -28.37 -0.95 20.45
N SER A 329 -28.37 -1.00 21.78
CA SER A 329 -29.06 -2.05 22.54
C SER A 329 -30.58 -2.06 22.34
N GLU A 330 -31.18 -0.89 22.12
CA GLU A 330 -32.63 -0.74 21.91
C GLU A 330 -33.06 -1.12 20.49
N ASN A 331 -32.19 -0.91 19.50
CA ASN A 331 -32.45 -1.29 18.12
C ASN A 331 -31.15 -1.69 17.40
N PRO A 332 -30.91 -3.00 17.22
CA PRO A 332 -29.71 -3.52 16.57
C PRO A 332 -29.54 -3.11 15.09
N THR A 333 -30.57 -2.54 14.44
CA THR A 333 -30.43 -1.99 13.08
C THR A 333 -29.69 -0.65 13.05
N PHE A 334 -29.53 0.00 14.20
CA PHE A 334 -28.79 1.24 14.34
C PHE A 334 -27.45 1.01 15.04
N ASP A 335 -26.51 1.88 14.69
CA ASP A 335 -25.15 1.85 15.18
C ASP A 335 -24.84 3.15 15.93
N GLU A 336 -24.34 3.03 17.15
CA GLU A 336 -23.64 4.10 17.86
C GLU A 336 -22.21 4.21 17.30
N ARG A 337 -21.80 5.44 17.00
CA ARG A 337 -20.44 5.75 16.55
C ARG A 337 -19.77 6.65 17.56
N THR A 338 -18.70 6.17 18.19
CA THR A 338 -17.94 6.94 19.16
C THR A 338 -16.61 7.37 18.56
N MET A 339 -16.32 8.68 18.57
CA MET A 339 -15.03 9.22 18.14
C MET A 339 -13.91 8.76 19.09
N ALA A 340 -12.85 8.17 18.55
CA ALA A 340 -11.76 7.59 19.32
C ALA A 340 -10.72 8.64 19.78
N TYR A 341 -10.40 9.62 18.92
CA TYR A 341 -9.29 10.56 19.12
C TYR A 341 -9.73 12.01 18.88
N TYR A 342 -10.70 12.48 19.65
CA TYR A 342 -11.31 13.82 19.45
C TYR A 342 -10.27 14.95 19.42
N ASN A 343 -9.38 15.04 20.41
CA ASN A 343 -8.39 16.13 20.46
C ASN A 343 -7.44 16.09 19.25
N GLU A 344 -6.98 14.90 18.86
CA GLU A 344 -6.11 14.74 17.69
C GLU A 344 -6.84 15.06 16.40
N THR A 345 -8.13 14.76 16.31
CA THR A 345 -8.99 15.15 15.18
C THR A 345 -8.93 16.67 15.00
N ILE A 346 -9.09 17.43 16.10
CA ILE A 346 -9.02 18.89 16.08
C ILE A 346 -7.62 19.37 15.69
N GLU A 347 -6.56 18.84 16.32
CA GLU A 347 -5.18 19.25 16.05
C GLU A 347 -4.72 18.96 14.61
N THR A 348 -5.17 17.84 14.05
CA THR A 348 -4.81 17.41 12.69
C THR A 348 -5.71 18.01 11.61
N SER A 349 -6.89 18.51 11.95
CA SER A 349 -7.88 19.04 10.99
C SER A 349 -7.33 20.11 10.04
N VAL A 350 -6.47 20.99 10.55
CA VAL A 350 -5.85 22.09 9.80
C VAL A 350 -4.51 21.71 9.15
N LYS A 351 -3.97 20.53 9.47
CA LYS A 351 -2.66 20.04 9.01
C LYS A 351 -2.77 18.97 7.94
N ARG A 352 -3.90 18.26 7.88
CA ARG A 352 -4.12 17.21 6.90
C ARG A 352 -4.62 17.77 5.58
N ILE A 353 -4.33 17.05 4.50
CA ILE A 353 -5.04 17.24 3.24
C ILE A 353 -6.37 16.49 3.28
N GLN A 354 -7.33 16.93 2.46
CA GLN A 354 -8.54 16.16 2.21
C GLN A 354 -8.25 15.07 1.17
N PRO A 355 -8.90 13.90 1.26
CA PRO A 355 -8.79 12.90 0.22
C PRO A 355 -9.43 13.42 -1.08
N LEU A 356 -8.98 12.88 -2.21
CA LEU A 356 -9.62 13.07 -3.51
C LEU A 356 -11.03 12.49 -3.48
N ILE A 357 -11.14 11.26 -2.96
CA ILE A 357 -12.40 10.57 -2.70
C ILE A 357 -12.33 9.83 -1.36
N SER A 358 -13.48 9.77 -0.69
CA SER A 358 -13.78 8.78 0.34
C SER A 358 -14.99 7.94 -0.10
N TYR A 359 -14.95 6.63 0.19
CA TYR A 359 -16.09 5.74 0.00
C TYR A 359 -16.31 4.88 1.24
N PHE A 360 -17.58 4.72 1.62
CA PHE A 360 -17.96 4.29 2.95
C PHE A 360 -18.16 2.77 3.00
N HIS A 361 -17.85 2.15 4.13
CA HIS A 361 -18.14 0.71 4.36
C HIS A 361 -19.64 0.41 4.36
N LYS A 362 -20.47 1.41 4.65
CA LYS A 362 -21.93 1.41 4.49
C LYS A 362 -22.31 2.65 3.69
N ASP A 363 -22.58 2.48 2.40
CA ASP A 363 -22.95 3.58 1.50
C ASP A 363 -24.36 3.36 0.94
N PRO A 364 -25.38 4.12 1.41
CA PRO A 364 -26.76 3.94 0.97
C PRO A 364 -27.06 4.62 -0.38
N ARG A 365 -26.10 5.34 -0.97
CA ARG A 365 -26.32 6.08 -2.22
C ARG A 365 -26.46 5.10 -3.40
N PRO A 366 -27.31 5.41 -4.39
CA PRO A 366 -27.45 4.59 -5.57
C PRO A 366 -26.14 4.53 -6.38
N ASP A 367 -25.91 3.41 -7.07
CA ASP A 367 -24.72 3.15 -7.90
C ASP A 367 -23.37 3.25 -7.13
N LYS A 368 -23.39 3.09 -5.80
CA LYS A 368 -22.20 2.93 -4.93
C LYS A 368 -22.06 1.50 -4.43
N PHE A 369 -20.90 1.21 -3.87
CA PHE A 369 -20.63 -0.04 -3.16
C PHE A 369 -20.05 0.26 -1.78
N GLY A 370 -20.31 -0.63 -0.83
CA GLY A 370 -19.67 -0.60 0.48
C GLY A 370 -18.22 -1.05 0.38
N GLY A 371 -17.29 -0.21 0.82
CA GLY A 371 -15.87 -0.55 0.88
C GLY A 371 -15.57 -1.69 1.85
N THR A 372 -14.52 -2.45 1.55
CA THR A 372 -13.97 -3.49 2.42
C THR A 372 -12.48 -3.25 2.66
N SER A 373 -11.72 -3.11 1.57
CA SER A 373 -10.30 -2.80 1.62
C SER A 373 -9.85 -2.41 0.23
N LEU A 374 -9.35 -1.18 0.08
CA LEU A 374 -8.69 -0.74 -1.13
C LEU A 374 -7.44 -1.60 -1.42
N THR A 375 -7.30 -2.11 -2.64
CA THR A 375 -6.19 -3.03 -3.02
C THR A 375 -5.33 -2.53 -4.18
N GLY A 376 -5.69 -1.42 -4.82
CA GLY A 376 -4.92 -0.86 -5.93
C GLY A 376 -5.45 0.47 -6.40
N VAL A 377 -4.54 1.36 -6.82
CA VAL A 377 -4.85 2.70 -7.35
C VAL A 377 -3.89 3.02 -8.49
N GLN A 378 -4.39 3.06 -9.72
CA GLN A 378 -3.59 3.31 -10.93
C GLN A 378 -4.28 4.33 -11.85
N PRO A 379 -3.56 5.35 -12.34
CA PRO A 379 -4.07 6.19 -13.40
C PRO A 379 -4.16 5.43 -14.73
N TYR A 380 -5.09 5.84 -15.58
CA TYR A 380 -5.25 5.31 -16.93
C TYR A 380 -5.15 6.43 -17.96
N MET A 381 -4.15 6.33 -18.82
CA MET A 381 -3.87 7.29 -19.89
C MET A 381 -4.17 6.73 -21.29
N GLY A 382 -4.64 5.48 -21.37
CA GLY A 382 -5.01 4.84 -22.63
C GLY A 382 -6.24 5.46 -23.28
N THR A 383 -6.39 5.21 -24.59
CA THR A 383 -7.56 5.63 -25.38
C THR A 383 -8.48 4.47 -25.74
N ALA A 384 -8.06 3.23 -25.48
CA ALA A 384 -8.83 2.03 -25.78
C ALA A 384 -10.15 1.96 -24.98
N ILE A 385 -10.15 2.48 -23.74
CA ILE A 385 -11.36 2.65 -22.92
C ILE A 385 -11.61 4.16 -22.74
N PRO A 386 -12.24 4.86 -23.70
CA PRO A 386 -12.28 6.33 -23.75
C PRO A 386 -12.84 6.98 -22.47
N ASN A 387 -13.83 6.35 -21.83
CA ASN A 387 -14.45 6.89 -20.63
C ASN A 387 -13.52 6.90 -19.41
N LEU A 388 -12.44 6.11 -19.42
CA LEU A 388 -11.43 6.07 -18.37
C LEU A 388 -10.21 6.95 -18.67
N HIS A 389 -10.09 7.52 -19.87
CA HIS A 389 -8.92 8.32 -20.21
C HIS A 389 -8.73 9.50 -19.25
N GLY A 390 -7.54 9.61 -18.67
CA GLY A 390 -7.19 10.63 -17.68
C GLY A 390 -7.78 10.39 -16.28
N SER A 391 -8.45 9.26 -16.05
CA SER A 391 -9.01 8.90 -14.75
C SER A 391 -8.02 8.13 -13.87
N VAL A 392 -8.38 7.98 -12.61
CA VAL A 392 -7.73 7.07 -11.67
C VAL A 392 -8.65 5.89 -11.44
N VAL A 393 -8.19 4.71 -11.78
CA VAL A 393 -8.89 3.45 -11.57
C VAL A 393 -8.39 2.83 -10.27
N PHE A 394 -9.30 2.26 -9.49
CA PHE A 394 -8.97 1.63 -8.23
C PHE A 394 -9.78 0.35 -8.03
N THR A 395 -9.25 -0.51 -7.15
CA THR A 395 -9.87 -1.78 -6.79
C THR A 395 -10.18 -1.83 -5.30
N ASP A 396 -11.31 -2.44 -4.96
CA ASP A 396 -11.61 -2.90 -3.60
C ASP A 396 -11.68 -4.44 -3.60
N LEU A 397 -11.16 -5.01 -2.53
CA LEU A 397 -11.07 -6.44 -2.27
C LEU A 397 -12.39 -7.19 -2.52
N ALA A 398 -13.51 -6.65 -2.04
CA ALA A 398 -14.79 -7.33 -2.03
C ALA A 398 -15.99 -6.36 -1.96
N ARG A 399 -17.06 -6.69 -2.68
CA ARG A 399 -18.38 -6.06 -2.45
C ARG A 399 -18.96 -6.53 -1.13
N LYS A 400 -19.19 -5.58 -0.23
CA LYS A 400 -19.99 -5.77 0.97
C LYS A 400 -21.49 -5.68 0.61
N GLU A 401 -21.96 -6.59 -0.27
CA GLU A 401 -23.40 -6.74 -0.52
C GLU A 401 -23.96 -7.75 0.49
N GLU A 402 -24.98 -7.34 1.26
CA GLU A 402 -25.71 -8.24 2.14
C GLU A 402 -26.39 -9.32 1.28
N SER A 403 -25.89 -10.55 1.38
CA SER A 403 -26.46 -11.79 0.82
C SER A 403 -26.29 -12.04 -0.70
N ARG A 404 -25.14 -12.58 -1.11
CA ARG A 404 -25.02 -13.95 -1.66
C ARG A 404 -23.59 -14.25 -2.14
N PRO A 405 -23.00 -15.39 -1.73
CA PRO A 405 -21.80 -15.93 -2.38
C PRO A 405 -22.00 -16.13 -3.89
N PRO A 406 -20.93 -16.05 -4.69
CA PRO A 406 -19.55 -15.83 -4.25
C PRO A 406 -19.16 -14.35 -4.14
N VAL A 407 -18.22 -14.06 -3.23
CA VAL A 407 -17.62 -12.73 -3.06
C VAL A 407 -16.90 -12.31 -4.35
N LYS A 408 -17.10 -11.07 -4.77
CA LYS A 408 -16.42 -10.47 -5.94
C LYS A 408 -15.85 -9.10 -5.55
N GLY A 409 -14.64 -8.82 -5.99
CA GLY A 409 -14.02 -7.50 -5.89
C GLY A 409 -14.70 -6.47 -6.78
N VAL A 410 -14.28 -5.21 -6.63
CA VAL A 410 -14.85 -4.07 -7.35
C VAL A 410 -13.76 -3.35 -8.11
N LEU A 411 -14.10 -2.92 -9.33
CA LEU A 411 -13.36 -1.90 -10.05
C LEU A 411 -14.20 -0.61 -10.04
N ALA A 412 -13.54 0.50 -9.79
CA ALA A 412 -14.16 1.82 -9.85
C ALA A 412 -13.14 2.84 -10.36
N TYR A 413 -13.63 4.02 -10.74
CA TYR A 413 -12.77 5.13 -11.12
C TYR A 413 -13.27 6.45 -10.58
N THR A 414 -12.34 7.39 -10.47
CA THR A 414 -12.61 8.80 -10.20
C THR A 414 -11.73 9.66 -11.10
N ARG A 415 -11.94 10.97 -11.10
CA ARG A 415 -11.08 11.94 -11.80
C ARG A 415 -10.60 12.98 -10.79
N ALA A 416 -9.37 13.44 -10.92
CA ALA A 416 -8.92 14.63 -10.21
C ALA A 416 -9.61 15.86 -10.81
N GLY A 417 -10.43 16.55 -10.01
CA GLY A 417 -11.00 17.85 -10.39
C GLY A 417 -9.93 18.94 -10.36
N THR A 418 -10.06 19.96 -11.20
CA THR A 418 -9.15 21.11 -11.20
C THR A 418 -9.53 22.18 -10.17
N ASP A 419 -10.68 22.05 -9.52
CA ASP A 419 -11.26 23.05 -8.61
C ASP A 419 -11.09 22.70 -7.13
N GLY A 420 -10.37 21.62 -6.81
CA GLY A 420 -10.11 21.19 -5.43
C GLY A 420 -11.36 20.68 -4.69
N LYS A 421 -12.47 20.42 -5.40
CA LYS A 421 -13.68 19.83 -4.82
C LYS A 421 -13.56 18.31 -4.77
N HIS A 422 -14.20 17.73 -3.75
CA HIS A 422 -14.40 16.29 -3.65
C HIS A 422 -15.01 15.76 -4.94
N THR A 423 -14.34 14.79 -5.55
CA THR A 423 -14.89 14.10 -6.70
C THR A 423 -15.63 12.85 -6.23
N ASP A 424 -16.67 12.49 -6.95
CA ASP A 424 -17.38 11.25 -6.68
C ASP A 424 -16.78 10.12 -7.54
N PHE A 425 -17.00 8.88 -7.15
CA PHE A 425 -16.49 7.72 -7.89
C PHE A 425 -17.60 7.00 -8.66
N HIS A 426 -17.20 6.22 -9.66
CA HIS A 426 -18.11 5.45 -10.49
C HIS A 426 -17.64 4.00 -10.59
N VAL A 427 -18.56 3.06 -10.38
CA VAL A 427 -18.30 1.63 -10.51
C VAL A 427 -18.10 1.28 -11.99
N ILE A 428 -17.10 0.46 -12.25
CA ILE A 428 -16.84 -0.16 -13.56
C ILE A 428 -17.48 -1.55 -13.55
N GLU A 429 -18.36 -1.81 -14.50
CA GLU A 429 -18.96 -3.13 -14.68
C GLU A 429 -18.00 -4.04 -15.43
N THR A 430 -17.71 -5.22 -14.86
CA THR A 430 -16.95 -6.27 -15.52
C THR A 430 -17.90 -7.36 -15.99
N ASN A 431 -17.68 -7.91 -17.18
CA ASN A 431 -18.54 -8.96 -17.75
C ASN A 431 -17.93 -10.38 -17.68
N TYR A 432 -16.89 -10.57 -16.86
CA TYR A 432 -16.27 -11.87 -16.69
C TYR A 432 -17.06 -12.71 -15.69
N ASP A 433 -17.40 -13.92 -16.09
CA ASP A 433 -18.09 -14.87 -15.22
C ASP A 433 -17.08 -15.70 -14.42
N PHE A 434 -16.99 -15.42 -13.13
CA PHE A 434 -16.20 -16.20 -12.16
C PHE A 434 -16.93 -17.49 -11.70
N GLY A 435 -18.12 -17.76 -12.22
CA GLY A 435 -18.96 -18.87 -11.82
C GLY A 435 -19.33 -18.78 -10.33
N THR A 436 -19.23 -19.93 -9.64
CA THR A 436 -19.50 -20.03 -8.20
C THR A 436 -18.27 -19.75 -7.32
N GLN A 437 -17.14 -19.37 -7.91
CA GLN A 437 -15.89 -19.15 -7.17
C GLN A 437 -15.82 -17.71 -6.66
N ALA A 438 -15.22 -17.54 -5.46
CA ALA A 438 -14.85 -16.22 -4.97
C ALA A 438 -13.78 -15.60 -5.89
N ALA A 439 -13.81 -14.28 -6.02
CA ALA A 439 -12.92 -13.51 -6.87
C ALA A 439 -12.53 -12.20 -6.17
N TYR A 440 -11.57 -12.30 -5.25
CA TYR A 440 -11.02 -11.15 -4.53
C TYR A 440 -10.07 -10.37 -5.43
N TYR A 441 -10.27 -9.07 -5.56
CA TYR A 441 -9.40 -8.21 -6.38
C TYR A 441 -8.22 -7.77 -5.50
N MET A 442 -7.04 -8.33 -5.75
CA MET A 442 -5.89 -8.24 -4.85
C MET A 442 -4.86 -7.18 -5.25
N SER A 443 -4.77 -6.83 -6.53
CA SER A 443 -3.79 -5.86 -7.01
C SER A 443 -4.18 -5.26 -8.35
N LEU A 444 -3.74 -4.02 -8.59
CA LEU A 444 -3.92 -3.30 -9.85
C LEU A 444 -2.56 -2.78 -10.35
N GLY A 445 -2.17 -3.18 -11.56
CA GLY A 445 -0.97 -2.75 -12.24
C GLY A 445 -1.25 -2.06 -13.57
N THR A 446 -0.22 -1.48 -14.14
CA THR A 446 -0.28 -0.80 -15.43
C THR A 446 1.02 -1.01 -16.21
N ASN A 447 0.96 -0.85 -17.53
CA ASN A 447 2.17 -0.77 -18.35
C ASN A 447 2.85 0.61 -18.25
N LEU A 448 4.06 0.75 -18.81
CA LEU A 448 4.94 1.91 -18.60
C LEU A 448 4.31 3.25 -19.00
N ASP A 449 3.53 3.28 -20.09
CA ASP A 449 2.86 4.49 -20.60
C ASP A 449 1.43 4.67 -20.06
N GLN A 450 1.00 3.78 -19.16
CA GLN A 450 -0.31 3.81 -18.51
C GLN A 450 -1.50 3.61 -19.45
N THR A 451 -1.29 2.95 -20.60
CA THR A 451 -2.34 2.71 -21.60
C THR A 451 -3.07 1.37 -21.43
N ARG A 452 -2.55 0.47 -20.58
CA ARG A 452 -3.11 -0.86 -20.30
C ARG A 452 -3.14 -1.12 -18.80
N LEU A 453 -4.24 -1.67 -18.30
CA LEU A 453 -4.41 -2.04 -16.89
C LEU A 453 -4.42 -3.55 -16.73
N TYR A 454 -3.86 -4.01 -15.61
CA TYR A 454 -3.78 -5.42 -15.25
C TYR A 454 -4.35 -5.63 -13.84
N LEU A 455 -5.24 -6.61 -13.70
CA LEU A 455 -5.92 -6.94 -12.47
C LEU A 455 -5.43 -8.30 -11.96
N GLY A 456 -4.95 -8.34 -10.71
CA GLY A 456 -4.69 -9.58 -9.98
C GLY A 456 -5.92 -10.01 -9.20
N VAL A 457 -6.41 -11.21 -9.45
CA VAL A 457 -7.56 -11.80 -8.74
C VAL A 457 -7.13 -13.07 -8.02
N TYR A 458 -7.67 -13.30 -6.83
CA TYR A 458 -7.42 -14.50 -6.04
C TYR A 458 -8.72 -15.16 -5.57
N GLY A 459 -8.73 -16.50 -5.54
CA GLY A 459 -9.92 -17.28 -5.19
C GLY A 459 -10.15 -17.51 -3.69
N SER A 460 -9.29 -16.98 -2.81
CA SER A 460 -9.36 -17.20 -1.36
C SER A 460 -8.83 -15.98 -0.59
N MET A 461 -9.12 -15.90 0.72
CA MET A 461 -8.44 -14.98 1.64
C MET A 461 -7.28 -15.65 2.39
N LYS A 462 -7.07 -16.95 2.17
CA LYS A 462 -5.98 -17.71 2.80
C LYS A 462 -4.76 -17.69 1.89
N VAL A 463 -3.65 -17.18 2.41
CA VAL A 463 -2.37 -17.17 1.67
C VAL A 463 -1.83 -18.58 1.41
N THR A 464 -2.25 -19.55 2.22
CA THR A 464 -1.88 -20.98 2.10
C THR A 464 -2.72 -21.76 1.09
N ASP A 465 -3.81 -21.18 0.56
CA ASP A 465 -4.57 -21.78 -0.53
C ASP A 465 -3.82 -21.54 -1.85
N PHE A 466 -2.82 -22.37 -2.15
CA PHE A 466 -1.92 -22.16 -3.28
C PHE A 466 -2.61 -22.17 -4.65
N ASN A 467 -2.01 -21.44 -5.59
CA ASN A 467 -2.36 -21.46 -7.02
C ASN A 467 -3.82 -21.07 -7.32
N LYS A 468 -4.42 -20.19 -6.52
CA LYS A 468 -5.79 -19.67 -6.73
C LYS A 468 -5.83 -18.34 -7.47
N GLY A 469 -4.70 -17.88 -8.01
CA GLY A 469 -4.56 -16.57 -8.63
C GLY A 469 -4.68 -16.59 -10.15
N THR A 470 -5.25 -15.52 -10.67
CA THR A 470 -5.33 -15.22 -12.11
C THR A 470 -4.99 -13.75 -12.35
N ILE A 471 -4.21 -13.48 -13.39
CA ILE A 471 -3.96 -12.12 -13.88
C ILE A 471 -4.83 -11.88 -15.11
N PHE A 472 -5.51 -10.74 -15.12
CA PHE A 472 -6.34 -10.29 -16.22
C PHE A 472 -5.77 -9.01 -16.82
N GLU A 473 -5.96 -8.83 -18.12
CA GLU A 473 -5.93 -7.51 -18.74
C GLU A 473 -7.35 -6.94 -18.74
N ILE A 474 -7.47 -5.66 -18.38
CA ILE A 474 -8.72 -4.92 -18.51
C ILE A 474 -8.78 -4.34 -19.91
N ILE A 475 -9.73 -4.79 -20.71
CA ILE A 475 -9.90 -4.42 -22.12
C ILE A 475 -11.32 -3.88 -22.38
N PRO A 476 -11.56 -3.19 -23.51
CA PRO A 476 -12.88 -2.64 -23.85
C PRO A 476 -13.97 -3.70 -24.01
#